data_AF-A0A7G6ZBT0-F1
#
_entry.id   AF-A0A7G6ZBT0-F1
#
_cell.length_a   1.000
_cell.length_b   1.000
_cell.length_c   1.000
_cell.angle_alpha   90.00
_cell.angle_beta   90.00
_cell.angle_gamma   90.00
#
_symmetry.space_group_name_H-M   'P 1'
#
loop_
_entity.id
_entity.type
_entity.pdbx_description
1 polymer ?
#
loop_
_entity_poly.entity_id
_entity_poly.type
_entity_poly.pdbx_seq_one_letter_code
_entity_poly.pdbx_strand_id
1 'polypeptide(L)'
;MLRSLYSGISGLRSHQTMLDVTGNNIANVNTTAFKSSATQFQDTLSQLTQGAGGPQEQIGGTNPAQVGLGVRVAGISTNFSQGSAQSTGRATDMMISGDGFFVTKTGNQTQYTRAGSFDFDGAGRLVTPDGSIVQGYTATNGVVADGGAVSDITLPLGIVAPAVVTTSSTLSGNLPGDAAVGTALVRDVQVYDATGGARTVSLNFTKTAAGWDVAGTDPNGSTGTAALTFASGAQTSAGTMTIGGIAVDMSKLTGFAGLTTVAVSDQNGRAAGTLKSYTLSKDGTLVGSFSNGASQAIARIVLATFSNPGGLEKAGSSGYKATFNSGNASLGAPGSGSLGTLQAGALEMSNVDLSQEFTNLIVAQRGFQANARIITTSDEVLQELTNLKR
;
A
#
# COMPACT_ATOMS: atom_id res chain seq x y z
N MET A 1 18.00 55.54 -7.82
CA MET A 1 17.32 55.37 -6.52
C MET A 1 15.95 54.70 -6.64
N LEU A 2 15.07 55.10 -7.56
CA LEU A 2 13.83 54.34 -7.79
C LEU A 2 14.09 52.84 -8.13
N ARG A 3 15.13 52.54 -8.91
CA ARG A 3 15.50 51.15 -9.27
C ARG A 3 16.02 50.32 -8.08
N SER A 4 16.77 50.93 -7.15
CA SER A 4 17.24 50.23 -5.93
C SER A 4 16.09 49.95 -4.98
N LEU A 5 15.12 50.87 -4.88
CA LEU A 5 13.88 50.66 -4.13
C LEU A 5 13.05 49.50 -4.71
N TYR A 6 12.85 49.44 -6.03
CA TYR A 6 12.12 48.32 -6.65
C TYR A 6 12.82 46.97 -6.44
N SER A 7 14.15 46.92 -6.56
CA SER A 7 14.93 45.72 -6.26
C SER A 7 14.78 45.30 -4.80
N GLY A 8 14.89 46.22 -3.85
CA GLY A 8 14.69 45.96 -2.41
C GLY A 8 13.27 45.47 -2.07
N ILE A 9 12.23 46.09 -2.65
CA ILE A 9 10.83 45.66 -2.46
C ILE A 9 10.60 44.26 -3.05
N SER A 10 11.18 43.95 -4.22
CA SER A 10 11.09 42.62 -4.83
C SER A 10 11.75 41.54 -3.98
N GLY A 11 12.89 41.86 -3.36
CA GLY A 11 13.58 41.01 -2.40
C GLY A 11 12.77 40.77 -1.12
N LEU A 12 12.16 41.82 -0.55
CA LEU A 12 11.28 41.70 0.63
C LEU A 12 10.11 40.74 0.38
N ARG A 13 9.40 40.89 -0.74
CA ARG A 13 8.26 40.02 -1.08
C ARG A 13 8.68 38.57 -1.29
N SER A 14 9.82 38.36 -1.95
CA SER A 14 10.35 37.03 -2.22
C SER A 14 10.78 36.33 -0.93
N HIS A 15 11.48 37.03 -0.02
CA HIS A 15 11.83 36.47 1.29
C HIS A 15 10.63 36.29 2.23
N GLN A 16 9.59 37.12 2.13
CA GLN A 16 8.34 36.89 2.86
C GLN A 16 7.71 35.56 2.44
N THR A 17 7.65 35.28 1.14
CA THR A 17 7.13 34.00 0.64
C THR A 17 7.97 32.82 1.12
N MET A 18 9.30 32.98 1.18
CA MET A 18 10.20 31.97 1.75
C MET A 18 9.96 31.76 3.25
N LEU A 19 9.71 32.81 4.02
CA LEU A 19 9.33 32.71 5.43
C LEU A 19 8.01 31.95 5.60
N ASP A 20 7.02 32.22 4.76
CA ASP A 20 5.72 31.55 4.83
C ASP A 20 5.84 30.05 4.50
N VAL A 21 6.64 29.70 3.48
CA VAL A 21 6.88 28.30 3.09
C VAL A 21 7.69 27.54 4.14
N THR A 22 8.78 28.12 4.64
CA THR A 22 9.59 27.51 5.71
C THR A 22 8.79 27.36 7.01
N GLY A 23 8.00 28.37 7.38
CA GLY A 23 7.08 28.30 8.51
C GLY A 23 6.04 27.19 8.35
N ASN A 24 5.49 27.01 7.14
CA ASN A 24 4.57 25.91 6.85
C ASN A 24 5.23 24.53 6.94
N ASN A 25 6.48 24.38 6.48
CA ASN A 25 7.24 23.14 6.62
C ASN A 25 7.44 22.78 8.10
N ILE A 26 7.89 23.74 8.92
CA ILE A 26 8.12 23.55 10.36
C ILE A 26 6.82 23.15 11.07
N ALA A 27 5.71 23.82 10.75
CA ALA A 27 4.40 23.52 11.36
C ALA A 27 3.92 22.09 11.04
N ASN A 28 4.29 21.54 9.88
CA ASN A 28 3.87 20.22 9.41
C ASN A 28 4.93 19.12 9.61
N VAL A 29 5.92 19.33 10.48
CA VAL A 29 6.96 18.32 10.75
C VAL A 29 6.40 17.01 11.31
N ASN A 30 5.31 17.07 12.08
CA ASN A 30 4.67 15.89 12.67
C ASN A 30 3.46 15.40 11.86
N THR A 31 3.14 16.05 10.73
CA THR A 31 2.03 15.65 9.88
C THR A 31 2.42 14.41 9.08
N THR A 32 1.60 13.38 9.15
CA THR A 32 1.84 12.12 8.43
C THR A 32 1.90 12.37 6.92
N ALA A 33 2.93 11.83 6.29
CA ALA A 33 3.23 11.89 4.87
C ALA A 33 3.29 13.31 4.27
N PHE A 34 3.56 14.33 5.08
CA PHE A 34 3.78 15.68 4.58
C PHE A 34 5.07 15.77 3.74
N LYS A 35 4.99 16.52 2.64
CA LYS A 35 6.12 16.77 1.75
C LYS A 35 6.55 18.23 1.83
N SER A 36 7.79 18.44 2.24
CA SER A 36 8.45 19.73 2.33
C SER A 36 8.37 20.47 1.00
N SER A 37 8.26 21.79 1.08
CA SER A 37 8.18 22.66 -0.08
C SER A 37 9.31 23.67 -0.06
N ALA A 38 9.85 24.01 -1.23
CA ALA A 38 10.95 24.96 -1.36
C ALA A 38 10.59 26.07 -2.35
N THR A 39 10.89 27.32 -1.98
CA THR A 39 10.76 28.47 -2.88
C THR A 39 11.92 28.53 -3.86
N GLN A 40 11.62 28.64 -5.15
CA GLN A 40 12.63 28.87 -6.19
C GLN A 40 12.62 30.33 -6.60
N PHE A 41 13.79 30.96 -6.58
CA PHE A 41 13.96 32.35 -7.00
C PHE A 41 14.48 32.43 -8.43
N GLN A 42 14.06 33.45 -9.16
CA GLN A 42 14.62 33.84 -10.45
C GLN A 42 14.84 35.35 -10.47
N ASP A 43 15.86 35.79 -11.18
CA ASP A 43 15.98 37.19 -11.54
C ASP A 43 14.83 37.60 -12.48
N THR A 44 14.49 38.87 -12.46
CA THR A 44 13.34 39.40 -13.21
C THR A 44 13.73 39.75 -14.65
N LEU A 45 14.46 40.86 -14.81
CA LEU A 45 14.96 41.35 -16.08
C LEU A 45 16.26 42.11 -15.81
N SER A 46 17.21 42.03 -16.73
CA SER A 46 18.39 42.87 -16.71
C SER A 46 18.24 43.99 -17.74
N GLN A 47 18.61 45.21 -17.37
CA GLN A 47 18.66 46.34 -18.30
C GLN A 47 20.08 46.52 -18.82
N LEU A 48 20.27 46.42 -20.13
CA LEU A 48 21.54 46.68 -20.79
C LEU A 48 21.86 48.19 -20.74
N THR A 49 22.97 48.56 -20.11
CA THR A 49 23.50 49.93 -20.08
C THR A 49 24.58 50.16 -21.12
N GLN A 50 25.31 49.11 -21.50
CA GLN A 50 26.31 49.14 -22.58
C GLN A 50 26.30 47.80 -23.32
N GLY A 51 26.19 47.85 -24.64
CA GLY A 51 26.32 46.66 -25.49
C GLY A 51 27.76 46.19 -25.58
N ALA A 52 27.96 44.89 -25.77
CA ALA A 52 29.29 44.33 -25.98
C ALA A 52 29.84 44.77 -27.34
N GLY A 53 31.06 45.32 -27.36
CA GLY A 53 31.78 45.68 -28.59
C GLY A 53 32.91 44.70 -28.89
N GLY A 54 33.03 44.24 -30.13
CA GLY A 54 34.18 43.45 -30.56
C GLY A 54 35.47 44.28 -30.63
N PRO A 55 36.66 43.67 -30.46
CA PRO A 55 37.93 44.37 -30.60
C PRO A 55 38.17 44.86 -32.04
N GLN A 56 38.71 46.07 -32.20
CA GLN A 56 39.11 46.69 -33.48
C GLN A 56 40.63 47.00 -33.47
N GLU A 57 41.22 47.34 -34.63
CA GLU A 57 42.68 47.53 -34.78
C GLU A 57 43.32 48.54 -33.80
N GLN A 58 42.56 49.51 -33.28
CA GLN A 58 43.06 50.55 -32.39
C GLN A 58 42.39 50.57 -30.99
N ILE A 59 41.39 49.73 -30.72
CA ILE A 59 40.66 49.70 -29.44
C ILE A 59 40.23 48.26 -29.09
N GLY A 60 40.44 47.84 -27.83
CA GLY A 60 40.02 46.53 -27.32
C GLY A 60 38.50 46.36 -27.21
N GLY A 61 38.04 45.11 -27.12
CA GLY A 61 36.62 44.79 -26.94
C GLY A 61 36.08 45.29 -25.59
N THR A 62 34.79 45.62 -25.55
CA THR A 62 34.11 46.09 -24.34
C THR A 62 33.09 45.06 -23.85
N ASN A 63 33.07 44.82 -22.54
CA ASN A 63 32.11 43.91 -21.93
C ASN A 63 30.72 44.57 -21.87
N PRO A 64 29.64 43.80 -22.00
CA PRO A 64 28.30 44.32 -21.81
C PRO A 64 28.09 44.67 -20.34
N ALA A 65 27.59 45.87 -20.07
CA ALA A 65 27.16 46.26 -18.73
C ALA A 65 25.65 46.09 -18.63
N GLN A 66 25.20 45.35 -17.62
CA GLN A 66 23.78 45.11 -17.35
C GLN A 66 23.48 45.32 -15.87
N VAL A 67 22.31 45.87 -15.58
CA VAL A 67 21.83 46.08 -14.21
C VAL A 67 20.56 45.27 -13.99
N GLY A 68 20.56 44.39 -12.98
CA GLY A 68 19.38 43.59 -12.62
C GLY A 68 18.27 44.42 -11.99
N LEU A 69 17.03 44.10 -12.31
CA LEU A 69 15.81 44.78 -11.81
C LEU A 69 15.19 44.08 -10.58
N GLY A 70 15.93 43.18 -9.94
CA GLY A 70 15.52 42.47 -8.73
C GLY A 70 15.13 41.02 -8.99
N VAL A 71 14.40 40.45 -8.03
CA VAL A 71 14.13 39.00 -7.89
C VAL A 71 12.63 38.75 -7.78
N ARG A 72 12.18 37.61 -8.34
CA ARG A 72 10.82 37.09 -8.15
C ARG A 72 10.85 35.63 -7.73
N VAL A 73 9.75 35.16 -7.14
CA VAL A 73 9.52 33.73 -6.89
C VAL A 73 9.05 33.10 -8.21
N ALA A 74 9.82 32.14 -8.72
CA ALA A 74 9.49 31.38 -9.91
C ALA A 74 8.42 30.31 -9.65
N GLY A 75 8.43 29.74 -8.45
CA GLY A 75 7.47 28.75 -8.01
C GLY A 75 7.80 28.19 -6.64
N ILE A 76 6.91 27.34 -6.13
CA ILE A 76 7.09 26.57 -4.91
C ILE A 76 7.05 25.09 -5.31
N SER A 77 8.20 24.42 -5.26
CA SER A 77 8.31 23.01 -5.62
C SER A 77 8.16 22.13 -4.38
N THR A 78 7.33 21.09 -4.46
CA THR A 78 7.20 20.08 -3.40
C THR A 78 8.27 19.00 -3.58
N ASN A 79 8.97 18.62 -2.51
CA ASN A 79 9.94 17.54 -2.51
C ASN A 79 9.26 16.21 -2.15
N PHE A 80 9.14 15.31 -3.13
CA PHE A 80 8.51 14.01 -2.96
C PHE A 80 9.43 12.92 -2.40
N SER A 81 10.65 13.25 -1.95
CA SER A 81 11.51 12.30 -1.26
C SER A 81 10.79 11.63 -0.09
N GLN A 82 11.10 10.36 0.14
CA GLN A 82 10.45 9.58 1.19
C GLN A 82 10.84 10.10 2.58
N GLY A 83 9.85 10.13 3.49
CA GLY A 83 10.09 10.42 4.91
C GLY A 83 10.53 9.18 5.70
N SER A 84 10.78 9.35 7.00
CA SER A 84 11.09 8.22 7.89
C SER A 84 9.85 7.36 8.15
N ALA A 85 10.07 6.06 8.38
CA ALA A 85 9.01 5.13 8.76
C ALA A 85 8.77 5.18 10.27
N GLN A 86 7.52 5.36 10.70
CA GLN A 86 7.12 5.17 12.10
C GLN A 86 6.26 3.91 12.22
N SER A 87 6.68 2.96 13.05
CA SER A 87 5.85 1.79 13.37
C SER A 87 4.71 2.18 14.32
N THR A 88 3.48 1.84 13.96
CA THR A 88 2.27 2.10 14.76
C THR A 88 1.67 0.83 15.35
N GLY A 89 1.98 -0.33 14.78
CA GLY A 89 1.43 -1.62 15.19
C GLY A 89 -0.03 -1.86 14.79
N ARG A 90 -0.70 -0.90 14.12
CA ARG A 90 -2.06 -1.06 13.60
C ARG A 90 -2.02 -1.62 12.19
N ALA A 91 -2.70 -2.75 11.94
CA ALA A 91 -2.68 -3.39 10.62
C ALA A 91 -3.27 -2.54 9.49
N THR A 92 -4.13 -1.57 9.82
CA THR A 92 -4.73 -0.65 8.84
C THR A 92 -3.83 0.53 8.47
N ASP A 93 -2.79 0.79 9.26
CA ASP A 93 -1.80 1.82 8.95
C ASP A 93 -0.79 1.26 7.94
N MET A 94 -0.65 1.94 6.82
CA MET A 94 0.17 1.49 5.70
C MET A 94 1.16 2.58 5.27
N MET A 95 2.38 2.16 4.98
CA MET A 95 3.42 3.01 4.40
C MET A 95 3.79 2.49 3.01
N ILE A 96 3.96 3.41 2.06
CA ILE A 96 4.54 3.09 0.75
C ILE A 96 6.06 3.22 0.85
N SER A 97 6.76 2.15 0.49
CA SER A 97 8.21 2.13 0.34
C SER A 97 8.60 2.27 -1.13
N GLY A 98 9.22 3.40 -1.48
CA GLY A 98 9.48 3.80 -2.87
C GLY A 98 8.40 4.72 -3.46
N ASP A 99 8.30 4.75 -4.78
CA ASP A 99 7.41 5.66 -5.50
C ASP A 99 5.96 5.19 -5.51
N GLY A 100 5.03 6.12 -5.45
CA GLY A 100 3.60 5.83 -5.52
C GLY A 100 2.76 6.66 -4.56
N PHE A 101 1.45 6.63 -4.81
CA PHE A 101 0.43 7.27 -4.00
C PHE A 101 -0.74 6.30 -3.82
N PHE A 102 -1.35 6.32 -2.64
CA PHE A 102 -2.67 5.73 -2.43
C PHE A 102 -3.70 6.51 -3.24
N VAL A 103 -4.62 5.77 -3.86
CA VAL A 103 -5.73 6.35 -4.61
C VAL A 103 -6.92 6.42 -3.67
N THR A 104 -7.43 7.62 -3.45
CA THR A 104 -8.63 7.86 -2.65
C THR A 104 -9.68 8.58 -3.48
N LYS A 105 -10.93 8.53 -3.05
CA LYS A 105 -12.05 9.16 -3.73
C LYS A 105 -12.89 9.95 -2.75
N THR A 106 -13.13 11.22 -3.06
CA THR A 106 -14.00 12.11 -2.31
C THR A 106 -15.13 12.57 -3.22
N GLY A 107 -16.34 12.06 -2.98
CA GLY A 107 -17.46 12.26 -3.91
C GLY A 107 -17.13 11.68 -5.30
N ASN A 108 -17.15 12.52 -6.34
CA ASN A 108 -16.80 12.13 -7.71
C ASN A 108 -15.35 12.44 -8.10
N GLN A 109 -14.53 12.96 -7.17
CA GLN A 109 -13.16 13.35 -7.47
C GLN A 109 -12.17 12.34 -6.87
N THR A 110 -11.29 11.82 -7.73
CA THR A 110 -10.14 11.01 -7.31
C THR A 110 -9.04 11.93 -6.78
N GLN A 111 -8.50 11.56 -5.61
CA GLN A 111 -7.37 12.20 -4.97
C GLN A 111 -6.25 11.17 -4.75
N TYR A 112 -5.05 11.67 -4.51
CA TYR A 112 -3.85 10.87 -4.33
C TYR A 112 -3.17 11.29 -3.05
N THR A 113 -2.83 10.35 -2.18
CA THR A 113 -2.19 10.67 -0.90
C THR A 113 -1.08 9.69 -0.60
N ARG A 114 -0.07 10.12 0.17
CA ARG A 114 0.89 9.20 0.77
C ARG A 114 0.57 8.92 2.24
N ALA A 115 -0.40 9.61 2.82
CA ALA A 115 -0.88 9.32 4.16
C ALA A 115 -1.66 8.00 4.12
N GLY A 116 -1.17 7.00 4.85
CA GLY A 116 -1.79 5.69 4.93
C GLY A 116 -2.37 5.37 6.29
N SER A 117 -2.82 6.39 7.03
CA SER A 117 -3.70 6.16 8.17
C SER A 117 -5.09 5.85 7.64
N PHE A 118 -5.52 4.61 7.80
CA PHE A 118 -6.82 4.15 7.33
C PHE A 118 -7.62 3.51 8.46
N ASP A 119 -8.94 3.68 8.40
CA ASP A 119 -9.90 3.08 9.31
C ASP A 119 -11.12 2.61 8.51
N PHE A 120 -11.89 1.66 9.06
CA PHE A 120 -13.13 1.22 8.43
C PHE A 120 -14.32 2.05 8.95
N ASP A 121 -15.15 2.54 8.05
CA ASP A 121 -16.39 3.23 8.42
C ASP A 121 -17.52 2.23 8.80
N GLY A 122 -18.66 2.75 9.26
CA GLY A 122 -19.82 1.94 9.63
C GLY A 122 -20.46 1.16 8.47
N ALA A 123 -20.12 1.50 7.22
CA ALA A 123 -20.52 0.76 6.02
C ALA A 123 -19.47 -0.29 5.59
N GLY A 124 -18.39 -0.44 6.37
CA GLY A 124 -17.29 -1.36 6.08
C GLY A 124 -16.34 -0.87 5.00
N ARG A 125 -16.36 0.40 4.61
CA ARG A 125 -15.45 0.96 3.60
C ARG A 125 -14.14 1.40 4.26
N LEU A 126 -13.02 1.16 3.58
CA LEU A 126 -11.73 1.66 4.04
C LEU A 126 -11.62 3.16 3.71
N VAL A 127 -11.51 3.99 4.75
CA VAL A 127 -11.50 5.45 4.63
C VAL A 127 -10.28 6.05 5.32
N THR A 128 -9.84 7.20 4.81
CA THR A 128 -8.89 8.06 5.51
C THR A 128 -9.60 8.91 6.58
N PRO A 129 -8.88 9.50 7.56
CA PRO A 129 -9.45 10.36 8.59
C PRO A 129 -10.24 11.58 8.07
N ASP A 130 -10.02 12.00 6.83
CA ASP A 130 -10.77 13.07 6.15
C ASP A 130 -12.10 12.58 5.53
N GLY A 131 -12.39 11.28 5.59
CA GLY A 131 -13.57 10.64 5.01
C GLY A 131 -13.43 10.24 3.53
N SER A 132 -12.25 10.37 2.92
CA SER A 132 -12.02 9.90 1.55
C SER A 132 -11.92 8.37 1.50
N ILE A 133 -12.52 7.75 0.47
CA ILE A 133 -12.61 6.29 0.36
C ILE A 133 -11.41 5.76 -0.42
N VAL A 134 -10.70 4.79 0.15
CA VAL A 134 -9.55 4.14 -0.50
C VAL A 134 -10.03 3.24 -1.63
N GLN A 135 -9.35 3.34 -2.76
CA GLN A 135 -9.65 2.61 -3.98
C GLN A 135 -8.75 1.39 -4.15
N GLY A 136 -9.24 0.37 -4.83
CA GLY A 136 -8.49 -0.86 -5.07
C GLY A 136 -9.10 -1.77 -6.13
N TYR A 137 -8.45 -2.90 -6.35
CA TYR A 137 -8.98 -4.00 -7.14
C TYR A 137 -9.82 -4.90 -6.24
N THR A 138 -11.07 -5.12 -6.59
CA THR A 138 -11.94 -6.06 -5.87
C THR A 138 -11.66 -7.50 -6.31
N ALA A 139 -11.75 -8.43 -5.37
CA ALA A 139 -11.60 -9.84 -5.66
C ALA A 139 -12.94 -10.43 -6.11
N THR A 140 -12.89 -11.28 -7.14
CA THR A 140 -14.03 -12.12 -7.53
C THR A 140 -13.67 -13.56 -7.18
N ASN A 141 -14.46 -14.20 -6.31
CA ASN A 141 -14.22 -15.57 -5.81
C ASN A 141 -12.83 -15.78 -5.18
N GLY A 142 -12.33 -14.81 -4.42
CA GLY A 142 -11.04 -14.90 -3.72
C GLY A 142 -9.81 -14.65 -4.59
N VAL A 143 -9.99 -14.33 -5.89
CA VAL A 143 -8.91 -13.95 -6.80
C VAL A 143 -9.01 -12.46 -7.10
N VAL A 144 -7.92 -11.73 -6.86
CA VAL A 144 -7.79 -10.31 -7.20
C VAL A 144 -7.39 -10.19 -8.67
N ALA A 145 -8.19 -9.49 -9.47
CA ALA A 145 -7.85 -9.20 -10.87
C ALA A 145 -6.97 -7.94 -10.94
N ASP A 146 -5.65 -8.11 -10.92
CA ASP A 146 -4.71 -7.00 -11.07
C ASP A 146 -4.87 -6.36 -12.47
N GLY A 147 -5.14 -5.05 -12.51
CA GLY A 147 -5.39 -4.30 -13.76
C GLY A 147 -6.86 -4.23 -14.19
N GLY A 148 -7.80 -4.70 -13.35
CA GLY A 148 -9.24 -4.54 -13.55
C GLY A 148 -9.73 -3.10 -13.31
N ALA A 149 -11.05 -2.90 -13.36
CA ALA A 149 -11.65 -1.64 -12.96
C ALA A 149 -11.42 -1.39 -11.45
N VAL A 150 -10.94 -0.20 -11.13
CA VAL A 150 -10.74 0.21 -9.73
C VAL A 150 -12.09 0.57 -9.11
N SER A 151 -12.31 0.10 -7.88
CA SER A 151 -13.53 0.34 -7.11
C SER A 151 -13.21 0.56 -5.63
N ASP A 152 -14.20 1.00 -4.87
CA ASP A 152 -14.07 1.25 -3.43
C ASP A 152 -13.69 -0.03 -2.68
N ILE A 153 -12.68 0.05 -1.80
CA ILE A 153 -12.32 -1.06 -0.93
C ILE A 153 -13.36 -1.15 0.18
N THR A 154 -14.15 -2.21 0.12
CA THR A 154 -15.18 -2.48 1.12
C THR A 154 -14.95 -3.85 1.72
N LEU A 155 -15.11 -3.92 3.04
CA LEU A 155 -15.25 -5.14 3.81
C LEU A 155 -16.75 -5.38 3.97
N PRO A 156 -17.38 -6.18 3.09
CA PRO A 156 -18.81 -6.44 3.21
C PRO A 156 -19.09 -7.23 4.49
N LEU A 157 -19.66 -6.53 5.48
CA LEU A 157 -20.09 -7.11 6.75
C LEU A 157 -21.32 -7.99 6.48
N GLY A 158 -21.10 -9.29 6.30
CA GLY A 158 -22.17 -10.25 5.98
C GLY A 158 -21.84 -11.22 4.85
N ILE A 159 -20.63 -11.16 4.26
CA ILE A 159 -20.22 -12.22 3.32
C ILE A 159 -20.14 -13.55 4.05
N VAL A 160 -20.79 -14.53 3.43
CA VAL A 160 -20.63 -15.93 3.75
C VAL A 160 -19.67 -16.50 2.72
N ALA A 161 -18.55 -17.05 3.17
CA ALA A 161 -17.71 -17.85 2.30
C ALA A 161 -18.55 -19.06 1.83
N PRO A 162 -18.71 -19.28 0.52
CA PRO A 162 -19.53 -20.37 0.03
C PRO A 162 -18.97 -21.71 0.52
N ALA A 163 -19.88 -22.65 0.74
CA ALA A 163 -19.48 -24.03 1.00
C ALA A 163 -18.72 -24.58 -0.22
N VAL A 164 -17.71 -25.39 0.05
CA VAL A 164 -16.98 -26.11 -0.99
C VAL A 164 -17.24 -27.59 -0.78
N VAL A 165 -17.74 -28.24 -1.82
CA VAL A 165 -17.95 -29.69 -1.83
C VAL A 165 -16.62 -30.40 -1.60
N THR A 166 -16.61 -31.41 -0.73
CA THR A 166 -15.41 -32.24 -0.56
C THR A 166 -15.24 -33.09 -1.81
N THR A 167 -14.14 -32.94 -2.54
CA THR A 167 -13.79 -33.83 -3.67
C THR A 167 -12.60 -34.73 -3.34
N SER A 168 -11.79 -34.37 -2.34
CA SER A 168 -10.73 -35.23 -1.83
C SER A 168 -10.55 -35.12 -0.32
N SER A 169 -10.14 -36.23 0.30
CA SER A 169 -9.78 -36.33 1.71
C SER A 169 -8.57 -37.24 1.84
N THR A 170 -7.55 -36.81 2.59
CA THR A 170 -6.35 -37.61 2.85
C THR A 170 -6.37 -38.14 4.28
N LEU A 171 -6.18 -39.43 4.46
CA LEU A 171 -5.98 -40.06 5.77
C LEU A 171 -4.49 -40.32 6.00
N SER A 172 -4.07 -40.09 7.24
CA SER A 172 -2.71 -40.39 7.68
C SER A 172 -2.73 -41.03 9.06
N GLY A 173 -1.62 -41.65 9.43
CA GLY A 173 -1.44 -42.30 10.73
C GLY A 173 -1.21 -43.79 10.60
N ASN A 174 -1.30 -44.50 11.72
CA ASN A 174 -0.90 -45.89 11.78
C ASN A 174 -2.08 -46.83 12.01
N LEU A 175 -2.13 -47.89 11.19
CA LEU A 175 -2.94 -49.09 11.40
C LEU A 175 -2.06 -50.17 12.06
N PRO A 176 -2.50 -50.83 13.14
CA PRO A 176 -1.69 -51.81 13.85
C PRO A 176 -1.42 -53.04 12.98
N GLY A 177 -0.15 -53.36 12.77
CA GLY A 177 0.25 -54.57 12.04
C GLY A 177 -0.03 -55.87 12.80
N ASP A 178 -0.09 -55.79 14.13
CA ASP A 178 -0.22 -56.87 15.12
C ASP A 178 -1.66 -57.15 15.58
N ALA A 179 -2.65 -56.42 15.06
CA ALA A 179 -4.05 -56.66 15.37
C ALA A 179 -4.51 -58.05 14.91
N ALA A 180 -5.38 -58.68 15.70
CA ALA A 180 -5.98 -59.97 15.36
C ALA A 180 -6.78 -59.86 14.04
N VAL A 181 -6.73 -60.90 13.21
CA VAL A 181 -7.54 -60.99 11.98
C VAL A 181 -9.02 -60.87 12.35
N GLY A 182 -9.74 -59.99 11.66
CA GLY A 182 -11.13 -59.65 11.98
C GLY A 182 -11.32 -58.45 12.92
N THR A 183 -10.24 -57.82 13.41
CA THR A 183 -10.35 -56.54 14.12
C THR A 183 -10.90 -55.48 13.18
N ALA A 184 -12.00 -54.84 13.57
CA ALA A 184 -12.63 -53.76 12.84
C ALA A 184 -12.33 -52.40 13.51
N LEU A 185 -11.90 -51.42 12.73
CA LEU A 185 -11.69 -50.04 13.18
C LEU A 185 -12.54 -49.10 12.34
N VAL A 186 -13.46 -48.39 12.98
CA VAL A 186 -14.31 -47.41 12.30
C VAL A 186 -13.70 -46.01 12.44
N ARG A 187 -13.64 -45.28 11.33
CA ARG A 187 -13.23 -43.89 11.26
C ARG A 187 -14.24 -43.10 10.46
N ASP A 188 -14.82 -42.09 11.09
CA ASP A 188 -15.76 -41.20 10.45
C ASP A 188 -15.04 -40.00 9.86
N VAL A 189 -15.31 -39.73 8.59
CA VAL A 189 -14.81 -38.58 7.84
C VAL A 189 -15.96 -37.62 7.60
N GLN A 190 -15.86 -36.40 8.11
CA GLN A 190 -16.88 -35.38 7.89
C GLN A 190 -16.65 -34.69 6.53
N VAL A 191 -17.48 -35.04 5.56
CA VAL A 191 -17.49 -34.47 4.21
C VAL A 191 -18.61 -33.43 4.07
N TYR A 192 -18.49 -32.55 3.08
CA TYR A 192 -19.45 -31.47 2.83
C TYR A 192 -20.05 -31.60 1.43
N ASP A 193 -21.37 -31.40 1.34
CA ASP A 193 -22.07 -31.30 0.05
C ASP A 193 -21.95 -29.89 -0.57
N ALA A 194 -22.47 -29.72 -1.79
CA ALA A 194 -22.45 -28.43 -2.50
C ALA A 194 -23.26 -27.32 -1.80
N THR A 195 -24.15 -27.67 -0.87
CA THR A 195 -24.93 -26.73 -0.05
C THR A 195 -24.31 -26.46 1.32
N GLY A 196 -23.19 -27.11 1.66
CA GLY A 196 -22.50 -26.99 2.95
C GLY A 196 -23.07 -27.87 4.06
N GLY A 197 -23.98 -28.79 3.75
CA GLY A 197 -24.45 -29.82 4.67
C GLY A 197 -23.32 -30.78 5.01
N ALA A 198 -23.08 -30.98 6.31
CA ALA A 198 -22.13 -31.96 6.79
C ALA A 198 -22.70 -33.38 6.65
N ARG A 199 -21.93 -34.27 6.06
CA ARG A 199 -22.23 -35.70 5.91
C ARG A 199 -21.04 -36.49 6.47
N THR A 200 -21.31 -37.59 7.16
CA THR A 200 -20.26 -38.44 7.73
C THR A 200 -20.10 -39.69 6.88
N VAL A 201 -18.97 -39.83 6.21
CA VAL A 201 -18.58 -41.08 5.53
C VAL A 201 -17.88 -41.96 6.55
N SER A 202 -18.43 -43.14 6.83
CA SER A 202 -17.82 -44.08 7.75
C SER A 202 -16.90 -45.02 6.97
N LEU A 203 -15.63 -45.05 7.35
CA LEU A 203 -14.62 -45.96 6.84
C LEU A 203 -14.40 -47.08 7.85
N ASN A 204 -14.77 -48.30 7.48
CA ASN A 204 -14.54 -49.49 8.28
C ASN A 204 -13.30 -50.23 7.78
N PHE A 205 -12.26 -50.28 8.61
CA PHE A 205 -11.02 -51.01 8.35
C PHE A 205 -11.11 -52.37 9.01
N THR A 206 -11.08 -53.46 8.24
CA THR A 206 -11.10 -54.83 8.73
C THR A 206 -9.75 -55.50 8.49
N LYS A 207 -9.12 -56.01 9.55
CA LYS A 207 -7.82 -56.70 9.44
C LYS A 207 -7.96 -58.03 8.69
N THR A 208 -7.16 -58.23 7.64
CA THR A 208 -7.05 -59.50 6.91
C THR A 208 -5.66 -60.12 7.08
N ALA A 209 -5.50 -61.38 6.64
CA ALA A 209 -4.23 -62.09 6.72
C ALA A 209 -3.10 -61.41 5.92
N ALA A 210 -3.43 -60.68 4.84
CA ALA A 210 -2.48 -60.03 3.95
C ALA A 210 -2.33 -58.51 4.19
N GLY A 211 -3.19 -57.90 5.02
CA GLY A 211 -3.27 -56.44 5.12
C GLY A 211 -4.47 -55.95 5.90
N TRP A 212 -5.12 -54.91 5.37
CA TRP A 212 -6.34 -54.30 5.90
C TRP A 212 -7.29 -54.00 4.74
N ASP A 213 -8.53 -54.48 4.83
CA ASP A 213 -9.58 -54.13 3.88
C ASP A 213 -10.33 -52.90 4.41
N VAL A 214 -10.62 -51.95 3.52
CA VAL A 214 -11.33 -50.72 3.83
C VAL A 214 -12.65 -50.75 3.09
N ALA A 215 -13.74 -50.71 3.83
CA ALA A 215 -15.08 -50.51 3.29
C ALA A 215 -15.59 -49.13 3.74
N GLY A 216 -15.81 -48.24 2.79
CA GLY A 216 -16.40 -46.93 3.03
C GLY A 216 -17.88 -46.93 2.69
N THR A 217 -18.72 -46.45 3.61
CA THR A 217 -20.16 -46.27 3.40
C THR A 217 -20.55 -44.81 3.57
N ASP A 218 -21.13 -44.23 2.53
CA ASP A 218 -21.81 -42.92 2.60
C ASP A 218 -23.29 -43.14 2.99
N PRO A 219 -23.88 -42.32 3.88
CA PRO A 219 -25.31 -42.27 4.15
C PRO A 219 -26.22 -42.23 2.90
N ASN A 220 -25.73 -41.77 1.75
CA ASN A 220 -26.45 -41.77 0.47
C ASN A 220 -26.40 -43.12 -0.28
N GLY A 221 -25.88 -44.18 0.35
CA GLY A 221 -25.85 -45.54 -0.21
C GLY A 221 -24.69 -45.81 -1.18
N SER A 222 -23.75 -44.86 -1.36
CA SER A 222 -22.52 -45.10 -2.11
C SER A 222 -21.50 -45.85 -1.27
N THR A 223 -20.96 -46.94 -1.82
CA THR A 223 -19.95 -47.76 -1.15
C THR A 223 -18.66 -47.80 -1.97
N GLY A 224 -17.51 -47.72 -1.30
CA GLY A 224 -16.20 -47.95 -1.91
C GLY A 224 -15.45 -49.01 -1.12
N THR A 225 -14.71 -49.89 -1.80
CA THR A 225 -13.86 -50.89 -1.16
C THR A 225 -12.44 -50.76 -1.67
N ALA A 226 -11.45 -50.81 -0.78
CA ALA A 226 -10.04 -50.83 -1.13
C ALA A 226 -9.27 -51.79 -0.22
N ALA A 227 -8.24 -52.43 -0.76
CA ALA A 227 -7.36 -53.31 0.00
C ALA A 227 -6.00 -52.61 0.21
N LEU A 228 -5.61 -52.46 1.48
CA LEU A 228 -4.34 -51.90 1.90
C LEU A 228 -3.39 -53.04 2.25
N THR A 229 -2.32 -53.20 1.48
CA THR A 229 -1.24 -54.13 1.79
C THR A 229 -0.03 -53.36 2.32
N PHE A 230 0.61 -53.90 3.35
CA PHE A 230 1.77 -53.29 3.99
C PHE A 230 2.97 -54.23 3.89
N ALA A 231 4.13 -53.72 3.49
CA ALA A 231 5.40 -54.41 3.56
C ALA A 231 6.34 -53.59 4.47
N SER A 232 6.88 -54.22 5.52
CA SER A 232 7.79 -53.56 6.48
C SER A 232 7.27 -52.23 7.06
N GLY A 233 5.95 -52.12 7.29
CA GLY A 233 5.31 -50.91 7.83
C GLY A 233 4.96 -49.83 6.81
N ALA A 234 5.41 -49.95 5.55
CA ALA A 234 5.05 -49.05 4.44
C ALA A 234 3.98 -49.68 3.54
N GLN A 235 3.07 -48.86 3.03
CA GLN A 235 2.00 -49.31 2.14
C GLN A 235 2.53 -49.63 0.73
N THR A 236 2.06 -50.73 0.13
CA THR A 236 2.49 -51.20 -1.21
C THR A 236 1.39 -51.23 -2.27
N SER A 237 0.12 -51.03 -1.90
CA SER A 237 -1.03 -50.97 -2.83
C SER A 237 -1.49 -49.53 -3.10
N ALA A 238 -2.26 -49.34 -4.19
CA ALA A 238 -2.87 -48.06 -4.54
C ALA A 238 -3.84 -47.62 -3.42
N GLY A 239 -3.39 -46.64 -2.63
CA GLY A 239 -4.09 -46.16 -1.43
C GLY A 239 -5.25 -45.23 -1.70
N THR A 240 -5.79 -45.15 -2.90
CA THR A 240 -6.85 -44.20 -3.23
C THR A 240 -8.15 -44.95 -3.51
N MET A 241 -9.22 -44.56 -2.83
CA MET A 241 -10.56 -45.09 -3.05
C MET A 241 -11.53 -43.96 -3.35
N THR A 242 -12.52 -44.20 -4.21
CA THR A 242 -13.57 -43.21 -4.49
C THR A 242 -14.88 -43.65 -3.85
N ILE A 243 -15.48 -42.79 -3.02
CA ILE A 243 -16.79 -43.02 -2.40
C ILE A 243 -17.69 -41.85 -2.78
N GLY A 244 -18.78 -42.10 -3.51
CA GLY A 244 -19.75 -41.05 -3.84
C GLY A 244 -19.17 -39.84 -4.61
N GLY A 245 -18.10 -40.04 -5.39
CA GLY A 245 -17.40 -38.96 -6.10
C GLY A 245 -16.27 -38.27 -5.31
N ILE A 246 -16.00 -38.72 -4.09
CA ILE A 246 -14.93 -38.22 -3.21
C ILE A 246 -13.73 -39.15 -3.28
N ALA A 247 -12.56 -38.63 -3.66
CA ALA A 247 -11.31 -39.37 -3.64
C ALA A 247 -10.70 -39.37 -2.23
N VAL A 248 -10.81 -40.50 -1.54
CA VAL A 248 -10.17 -40.75 -0.25
C VAL A 248 -8.78 -41.33 -0.52
N ASP A 249 -7.75 -40.54 -0.24
CA ASP A 249 -6.35 -40.93 -0.34
C ASP A 249 -5.83 -41.42 1.01
N MET A 250 -5.27 -42.60 1.03
CA MET A 250 -4.82 -43.36 2.19
C MET A 250 -3.32 -43.69 2.08
N SER A 251 -2.62 -43.16 1.06
CA SER A 251 -1.21 -43.43 0.77
C SER A 251 -0.24 -43.08 1.91
N LYS A 252 -0.66 -42.24 2.87
CA LYS A 252 0.11 -41.85 4.06
C LYS A 252 -0.18 -42.71 5.30
N LEU A 253 -0.82 -43.87 5.13
CA LEU A 253 -1.02 -44.82 6.21
C LEU A 253 0.19 -45.74 6.39
N THR A 254 0.52 -46.02 7.64
CA THR A 254 1.59 -46.94 8.03
C THR A 254 1.04 -48.16 8.76
N GLY A 255 1.83 -49.24 8.78
CA GLY A 255 1.45 -50.55 9.32
C GLY A 255 2.29 -51.03 10.50
N PHE A 256 2.74 -50.15 11.39
CA PHE A 256 3.57 -50.51 12.55
C PHE A 256 2.73 -51.17 13.67
N ALA A 257 3.35 -52.01 14.49
CA ALA A 257 2.68 -52.66 15.63
C ALA A 257 2.33 -51.65 16.75
N GLY A 258 1.24 -51.88 17.48
CA GLY A 258 0.93 -51.20 18.74
C GLY A 258 0.43 -49.75 18.66
N LEU A 259 0.28 -49.15 17.47
CA LEU A 259 -0.26 -47.79 17.30
C LEU A 259 -1.55 -47.78 16.46
N THR A 260 -2.57 -47.03 16.92
CA THR A 260 -3.87 -46.86 16.24
C THR A 260 -4.21 -45.38 16.07
N THR A 261 -3.46 -44.68 15.22
CA THR A 261 -3.52 -43.21 15.11
C THR A 261 -4.15 -42.70 13.82
N VAL A 262 -4.86 -43.56 13.08
CA VAL A 262 -5.53 -43.17 11.83
C VAL A 262 -6.49 -42.00 12.06
N ALA A 263 -6.23 -40.91 11.35
CA ALA A 263 -7.01 -39.68 11.36
C ALA A 263 -7.02 -39.03 9.98
N VAL A 264 -8.01 -38.17 9.75
CA VAL A 264 -8.04 -37.30 8.56
C VAL A 264 -6.94 -36.25 8.72
N SER A 265 -6.06 -36.15 7.74
CA SER A 265 -4.95 -35.20 7.71
C SER A 265 -5.34 -33.90 7.01
N ASP A 266 -5.90 -34.01 5.81
CA ASP A 266 -6.37 -32.88 5.03
C ASP A 266 -7.68 -33.22 4.33
N GLN A 267 -8.49 -32.20 4.08
CA GLN A 267 -9.67 -32.28 3.24
C GLN A 267 -9.90 -30.95 2.54
N ASN A 268 -10.45 -30.97 1.33
CA ASN A 268 -10.66 -29.76 0.54
C ASN A 268 -12.06 -29.14 0.70
N GLY A 269 -13.02 -29.91 1.25
CA GLY A 269 -14.38 -29.44 1.48
C GLY A 269 -14.56 -28.73 2.82
N ARG A 270 -15.48 -27.76 2.83
CA ARG A 270 -15.77 -26.92 4.00
C ARG A 270 -17.22 -26.44 4.01
N ALA A 271 -17.79 -26.28 5.21
CA ALA A 271 -19.09 -25.64 5.41
C ALA A 271 -19.05 -24.17 5.01
N ALA A 272 -20.23 -23.56 4.82
CA ALA A 272 -20.36 -22.13 4.70
C ALA A 272 -19.89 -21.44 6.00
N GLY A 273 -19.13 -20.35 5.88
CA GLY A 273 -18.53 -19.66 7.02
C GLY A 273 -18.82 -18.16 7.00
N THR A 274 -19.02 -17.56 8.17
CA THR A 274 -19.16 -16.12 8.33
C THR A 274 -17.79 -15.48 8.56
N LEU A 275 -17.62 -14.23 8.15
CA LEU A 275 -16.39 -13.48 8.42
C LEU A 275 -16.16 -13.35 9.95
N LYS A 276 -14.98 -13.75 10.42
CA LYS A 276 -14.58 -13.68 11.84
C LYS A 276 -13.57 -12.56 12.11
N SER A 277 -12.60 -12.42 11.22
CA SER A 277 -11.59 -11.37 11.30
C SER A 277 -11.12 -10.98 9.90
N TYR A 278 -10.44 -9.85 9.81
CA TYR A 278 -9.76 -9.42 8.60
C TYR A 278 -8.30 -9.11 8.92
N THR A 279 -7.46 -9.18 7.91
CA THR A 279 -6.08 -8.71 7.98
C THR A 279 -5.73 -8.01 6.69
N LEU A 280 -4.96 -6.93 6.78
CA LEU A 280 -4.38 -6.27 5.62
C LEU A 280 -2.93 -6.72 5.50
N SER A 281 -2.65 -7.48 4.44
CA SER A 281 -1.33 -8.05 4.18
C SER A 281 -0.36 -6.99 3.64
N LYS A 282 0.95 -7.29 3.72
CA LYS A 282 2.03 -6.38 3.28
C LYS A 282 1.98 -6.06 1.78
N ASP A 283 1.31 -6.88 0.97
CA ASP A 283 1.06 -6.66 -0.45
C ASP A 283 -0.16 -5.75 -0.71
N GLY A 284 -0.78 -5.21 0.35
CA GLY A 284 -2.00 -4.41 0.27
C GLY A 284 -3.26 -5.23 0.06
N THR A 285 -3.19 -6.56 0.13
CA THR A 285 -4.36 -7.43 0.01
C THR A 285 -5.13 -7.48 1.33
N LEU A 286 -6.40 -7.09 1.29
CA LEU A 286 -7.35 -7.30 2.37
C LEU A 286 -7.83 -8.75 2.33
N VAL A 287 -7.48 -9.52 3.35
CA VAL A 287 -7.85 -10.94 3.50
C VAL A 287 -8.86 -11.08 4.63
N GLY A 288 -10.02 -11.67 4.32
CA GLY A 288 -11.00 -12.07 5.31
C GLY A 288 -10.76 -13.51 5.78
N SER A 289 -10.72 -13.71 7.09
CA SER A 289 -10.68 -15.02 7.73
C SER A 289 -12.08 -15.39 8.21
N PHE A 290 -12.57 -16.55 7.80
CA PHE A 290 -13.93 -17.02 8.03
C PHE A 290 -14.00 -18.08 9.14
N SER A 291 -15.18 -18.26 9.72
CA SER A 291 -15.42 -19.25 10.79
C SER A 291 -15.21 -20.69 10.35
N ASN A 292 -15.31 -20.98 9.04
CA ASN A 292 -15.04 -22.28 8.43
C ASN A 292 -13.53 -22.54 8.17
N GLY A 293 -12.65 -21.68 8.68
CA GLY A 293 -11.19 -21.78 8.48
C GLY A 293 -10.72 -21.37 7.08
N ALA A 294 -11.61 -20.90 6.20
CA ALA A 294 -11.21 -20.32 4.93
C ALA A 294 -10.60 -18.94 5.13
N SER A 295 -9.62 -18.61 4.30
CA SER A 295 -9.13 -17.25 4.11
C SER A 295 -9.35 -16.88 2.65
N GLN A 296 -10.01 -15.75 2.38
CA GLN A 296 -10.22 -15.25 1.02
C GLN A 296 -9.73 -13.82 0.91
N ALA A 297 -9.06 -13.51 -0.20
CA ALA A 297 -8.78 -12.13 -0.57
C ALA A 297 -10.10 -11.45 -0.98
N ILE A 298 -10.35 -10.26 -0.44
CA ILE A 298 -11.56 -9.47 -0.68
C ILE A 298 -11.25 -8.33 -1.65
N ALA A 299 -10.11 -7.66 -1.44
CA ALA A 299 -9.66 -6.57 -2.28
C ALA A 299 -8.15 -6.39 -2.14
N ARG A 300 -7.54 -5.62 -3.04
CA ARG A 300 -6.16 -5.17 -2.95
C ARG A 300 -6.08 -3.69 -3.19
N ILE A 301 -5.32 -2.97 -2.36
CA ILE A 301 -5.06 -1.54 -2.52
C ILE A 301 -4.33 -1.31 -3.85
N VAL A 302 -4.80 -0.33 -4.63
CA VAL A 302 -4.12 0.10 -5.85
C VAL A 302 -3.25 1.31 -5.53
N LEU A 303 -2.07 1.35 -6.15
CA LEU A 303 -1.18 2.50 -6.09
C LEU A 303 -1.18 3.23 -7.44
N ALA A 304 -0.96 4.54 -7.39
CA ALA A 304 -0.80 5.40 -8.56
C ALA A 304 0.62 5.97 -8.63
N THR A 305 1.19 6.02 -9.83
CA THR A 305 2.39 6.81 -10.13
C THR A 305 2.08 7.86 -11.20
N PHE A 306 2.91 8.90 -11.27
CA PHE A 306 2.80 10.00 -12.22
C PHE A 306 4.13 10.20 -12.92
N SER A 307 4.09 10.57 -14.20
CA SER A 307 5.30 10.91 -14.95
C SER A 307 5.99 12.17 -14.39
N ASN A 308 5.19 13.11 -13.85
CA ASN A 308 5.71 14.32 -13.22
C ASN A 308 4.98 14.62 -11.89
N PRO A 309 5.45 14.08 -10.75
CA PRO A 309 4.86 14.35 -9.44
C PRO A 309 4.85 15.85 -9.07
N GLY A 310 5.81 16.64 -9.57
CA GLY A 310 5.86 18.08 -9.32
C GLY A 310 4.69 18.87 -9.92
N GLY A 311 3.97 18.29 -10.88
CA GLY A 311 2.75 18.87 -11.44
C GLY A 311 1.49 18.62 -10.62
N LEU A 312 1.56 17.86 -9.53
CA LEU A 312 0.41 17.59 -8.67
C LEU A 312 -0.01 18.84 -7.88
N GLU A 313 -1.30 19.08 -7.81
CA GLU A 313 -1.88 20.18 -7.03
C GLU A 313 -2.23 19.68 -5.62
N LYS A 314 -1.92 20.46 -4.58
CA LYS A 314 -2.27 20.12 -3.19
C LYS A 314 -3.78 20.27 -2.99
N ALA A 315 -4.44 19.24 -2.47
CA ALA A 315 -5.87 19.22 -2.20
C ALA A 315 -6.24 19.47 -0.72
N GLY A 316 -5.24 19.67 0.14
CA GLY A 316 -5.40 19.66 1.60
C GLY A 316 -5.24 18.25 2.19
N SER A 317 -5.15 18.13 3.51
CA SER A 317 -5.08 16.83 4.22
C SER A 317 -3.98 15.87 3.73
N SER A 318 -2.83 16.39 3.30
CA SER A 318 -1.74 15.62 2.63
C SER A 318 -2.16 14.91 1.33
N GLY A 319 -3.31 15.30 0.75
CA GLY A 319 -3.82 14.83 -0.53
C GLY A 319 -3.40 15.72 -1.70
N TYR A 320 -3.43 15.13 -2.89
CA TYR A 320 -3.03 15.70 -4.16
C TYR A 320 -4.05 15.41 -5.26
N LYS A 321 -4.15 16.31 -6.23
CA LYS A 321 -4.97 16.16 -7.44
C LYS A 321 -4.06 16.14 -8.67
N ALA A 322 -4.38 15.28 -9.62
CA ALA A 322 -3.72 15.26 -10.91
C ALA A 322 -4.10 16.50 -11.72
N THR A 323 -3.11 17.09 -12.39
CA THR A 323 -3.28 18.22 -13.30
C THR A 323 -2.81 17.83 -14.70
N PHE A 324 -2.98 18.72 -15.68
CA PHE A 324 -2.43 18.52 -17.02
C PHE A 324 -0.90 18.31 -17.01
N ASN A 325 -0.18 18.96 -16.09
CA ASN A 325 1.28 18.88 -16.05
C ASN A 325 1.81 17.66 -15.29
N SER A 326 0.99 17.02 -14.43
CA SER A 326 1.38 15.77 -13.78
C SER A 326 1.33 14.56 -14.72
N GLY A 327 0.57 14.69 -15.81
CA GLY A 327 0.15 13.57 -16.64
C GLY A 327 -0.97 12.75 -16.00
N ASN A 328 -1.36 11.68 -16.68
CA ASN A 328 -2.38 10.75 -16.19
C ASN A 328 -1.79 9.82 -15.11
N ALA A 329 -2.62 9.41 -14.16
CA ALA A 329 -2.23 8.43 -13.16
C ALA A 329 -2.05 7.05 -13.81
N SER A 330 -0.87 6.44 -13.60
CA SER A 330 -0.64 5.04 -13.93
C SER A 330 -0.96 4.19 -12.71
N LEU A 331 -1.97 3.33 -12.82
CA LEU A 331 -2.49 2.51 -11.72
C LEU A 331 -1.89 1.11 -11.77
N GLY A 332 -1.53 0.55 -10.61
CA GLY A 332 -0.97 -0.79 -10.53
C GLY A 332 -0.98 -1.38 -9.12
N ALA A 333 -0.70 -2.67 -9.04
CA ALA A 333 -0.54 -3.34 -7.74
C ALA A 333 0.76 -2.91 -7.05
N PRO A 334 0.81 -2.87 -5.71
CA PRO A 334 2.03 -2.63 -4.96
C PRO A 334 3.17 -3.57 -5.38
N GLY A 335 4.37 -3.03 -5.57
CA GLY A 335 5.55 -3.80 -5.99
C GLY A 335 5.57 -4.26 -7.45
N SER A 336 4.58 -3.86 -8.27
CA SER A 336 4.58 -4.12 -9.71
C SER A 336 5.18 -2.96 -10.50
N GLY A 337 6.02 -3.24 -11.50
CA GLY A 337 6.61 -2.23 -12.38
C GLY A 337 7.45 -1.18 -11.63
N SER A 338 7.12 0.10 -11.79
CA SER A 338 7.79 1.24 -11.12
C SER A 338 7.15 1.62 -9.78
N LEU A 339 6.16 0.85 -9.30
CA LEU A 339 5.47 1.14 -8.05
C LEU A 339 6.23 0.56 -6.87
N GLY A 340 6.25 1.32 -5.78
CA GLY A 340 6.81 0.94 -4.50
C GLY A 340 6.06 -0.24 -3.86
N THR A 341 6.69 -0.83 -2.85
CA THR A 341 6.09 -1.89 -2.04
C THR A 341 5.33 -1.30 -0.87
N LEU A 342 4.40 -2.05 -0.29
CA LEU A 342 3.69 -1.64 0.91
C LEU A 342 4.31 -2.26 2.16
N GLN A 343 4.26 -1.50 3.25
CA GLN A 343 4.61 -1.95 4.59
C GLN A 343 3.41 -1.73 5.50
N ALA A 344 2.90 -2.82 6.06
CA ALA A 344 1.81 -2.79 7.04
C ALA A 344 2.32 -2.46 8.44
N GLY A 345 1.48 -1.79 9.24
CA GLY A 345 1.79 -1.42 10.62
C GLY A 345 2.72 -0.22 10.76
N ALA A 346 2.86 0.60 9.72
CA ALA A 346 3.74 1.76 9.72
C ALA A 346 3.12 2.94 8.97
N LEU A 347 3.48 4.16 9.37
CA LEU A 347 3.13 5.41 8.70
C LEU A 347 4.40 6.10 8.19
N GLU A 348 4.28 6.75 7.04
CA GLU A 348 5.32 7.65 6.54
C GLU A 348 5.23 8.98 7.30
N MET A 349 6.34 9.43 7.89
CA MET A 349 6.44 10.75 8.53
C MET A 349 6.77 11.85 7.52
N SER A 350 6.67 13.09 7.98
CA SER A 350 7.12 14.25 7.19
C SER A 350 8.59 14.10 6.79
N ASN A 351 8.94 14.52 5.58
CA ASN A 351 10.34 14.58 5.13
C ASN A 351 11.01 15.93 5.48
N VAL A 352 10.43 16.70 6.40
CA VAL A 352 10.95 17.99 6.86
C VAL A 352 12.07 17.76 7.88
N ASP A 353 13.25 18.34 7.63
CA ASP A 353 14.34 18.43 8.60
C ASP A 353 14.32 19.80 9.29
N LEU A 354 14.01 19.81 10.59
CA LEU A 354 13.94 21.03 11.39
C LEU A 354 15.26 21.80 11.40
N SER A 355 16.41 21.12 11.39
CA SER A 355 17.72 21.78 11.43
C SER A 355 17.95 22.61 10.17
N GLN A 356 17.57 22.06 9.02
CA GLN A 356 17.64 22.74 7.74
C GLN A 356 16.59 23.86 7.65
N GLU A 357 15.35 23.61 8.08
CA GLU A 357 14.29 24.63 8.04
C GLU A 357 14.58 25.83 8.95
N PHE A 358 15.12 25.63 10.16
CA PHE A 358 15.53 26.74 11.02
C PHE A 358 16.67 27.55 10.41
N THR A 359 17.62 26.89 9.72
CA THR A 359 18.68 27.58 8.99
C THR A 359 18.10 28.41 7.84
N ASN A 360 17.18 27.84 7.07
CA ASN A 360 16.47 28.54 5.98
C ASN A 360 15.66 29.73 6.50
N LEU A 361 15.01 29.59 7.67
CA LEU A 361 14.26 30.66 8.32
C LEU A 361 15.19 31.82 8.73
N ILE A 362 16.37 31.52 9.29
CA ILE A 362 17.38 32.55 9.61
C ILE A 362 17.87 33.25 8.34
N VAL A 363 18.12 32.51 7.26
CA VAL A 363 18.52 33.08 5.96
C VAL A 363 17.43 34.00 5.41
N ALA A 364 16.17 33.55 5.44
CA ALA A 364 15.04 34.33 4.95
C ALA A 364 14.81 35.59 5.80
N GLN A 365 14.93 35.50 7.13
CA GLN A 365 14.82 36.64 8.04
C GLN A 365 15.94 37.66 7.82
N ARG A 366 17.20 37.22 7.71
CA ARG A 366 18.33 38.10 7.42
C ARG A 366 18.21 38.73 6.04
N GLY A 367 17.74 37.98 5.04
CA GLY A 367 17.44 38.49 3.70
C GLY A 367 16.36 39.57 3.71
N PHE A 368 15.27 39.35 4.47
CA PHE A 368 14.22 40.35 4.66
C PHE A 368 14.78 41.62 5.34
N GLN A 369 15.51 41.48 6.44
CA GLN A 369 16.12 42.62 7.14
C GLN A 369 17.12 43.39 6.28
N ALA A 370 17.93 42.69 5.48
CA ALA A 370 18.88 43.31 4.55
C ALA A 370 18.15 44.15 3.49
N ASN A 371 17.07 43.61 2.90
CA ASN A 371 16.28 44.35 1.92
C ASN A 371 15.54 45.55 2.54
N ALA A 372 15.09 45.45 3.80
CA ALA A 372 14.51 46.58 4.52
C ALA A 372 15.53 47.71 4.71
N ARG A 373 16.79 47.38 5.05
CA ARG A 373 17.87 48.37 5.16
C ARG A 373 18.18 49.08 3.84
N ILE A 374 18.04 48.40 2.69
CA ILE A 374 18.21 49.05 1.37
C ILE A 374 17.18 50.16 1.15
N ILE A 375 15.95 49.97 1.68
CA ILE A 375 14.89 50.96 1.58
C ILE A 375 15.20 52.16 2.48
N THR A 376 15.60 51.92 3.73
CA THR A 376 15.93 53.01 4.67
C THR A 376 17.12 53.84 4.19
N THR A 377 18.19 53.19 3.69
CA THR A 377 19.33 53.93 3.13
C THR A 377 18.97 54.71 1.88
N SER A 378 18.10 54.15 1.01
CA SER A 378 17.61 54.89 -0.16
C SER A 378 16.76 56.10 0.23
N ASP A 379 16.00 56.02 1.33
CA ASP A 379 15.17 57.11 1.85
C ASP A 379 16.02 58.22 2.49
N GLU A 380 17.05 57.85 3.27
CA GLU A 380 18.02 58.80 3.85
C GLU A 380 18.70 59.64 2.77
N VAL A 381 19.16 59.02 1.67
CA VAL A 381 19.80 59.76 0.56
C VAL A 381 18.79 60.65 -0.17
N LEU A 382 17.52 60.23 -0.30
CA LEU A 382 16.47 61.10 -0.85
C LEU A 382 16.23 62.31 0.05
N GLN A 383 16.22 62.13 1.37
CA GLN A 383 16.06 63.21 2.33
C GLN A 383 17.23 64.21 2.25
N GLU A 384 18.48 63.73 2.19
CA GLU A 384 19.65 64.59 1.98
C GLU A 384 19.55 65.40 0.68
N LEU A 385 19.13 64.77 -0.43
CA LEU A 385 18.92 65.47 -1.70
C LEU A 385 17.82 66.53 -1.62
N THR A 386 16.74 66.28 -0.88
CA THR A 386 15.70 67.30 -0.69
C THR A 386 16.19 68.48 0.13
N ASN A 387 17.06 68.25 1.11
CA ASN A 387 17.66 69.30 1.93
C ASN A 387 18.69 70.13 1.14
N LEU A 388 19.34 69.56 0.12
CA LEU A 388 20.25 70.29 -0.78
C LEU A 388 19.55 71.27 -1.72
N LYS A 389 18.26 71.06 -2.01
CA LYS A 389 17.47 71.93 -2.90
C LYS A 389 16.95 73.18 -2.18
N ARG A 390 16.93 73.17 -0.85
CA ARG A 390 16.44 74.25 -0.01
C ARG A 390 17.60 75.13 0.45
#